data_AF-A0A7V5L012-F1
#
_entry.id   AF-A0A7V5L012-F1
#
_cell.length_a   1.000
_cell.length_b   1.000
_cell.length_c   1.000
_cell.angle_alpha   90.00
_cell.angle_beta   90.00
_cell.angle_gamma   90.00
#
_symmetry.space_group_name_H-M   'P 1'
#
loop_
_entity.id
_entity.type
_entity.pdbx_description
1 polymer ?
#
loop_
_entity_poly.entity_id
_entity_poly.type
_entity_poly.pdbx_seq_one_letter_code
_entity_poly.pdbx_strand_id
1 'polypeptide(L)'
;MKNDVFMRVAMLLLALATFTFAAKVQHTKWKKGVGFAQYLEKHNISKEILEGLDKDDFKLIDEVGYDHHYYELIASNGVLLQTLLPIGDELQVHLFRTPKGYKVEILPISYQKDTYVTLLEVEKSPHADIINKVKNKRLAHEFTRVLKHSVDFRGIQKKDKVAIVYDQKMRLGQPLGVPDIKVAMLESHGKKNYVFKHSDDKYYDEKGKALIQKYMRKPIKHVRITSHFSKRRFHPVLKKWKAHHGTDFGARRGTPILAAADGKVIFSGWKGGYGKTVKIQHQDGYVTLYAHQSRIKAKRGERVKAGQIIGYVGSTGRSTGPHLHFGLYKNGRAINPMRMVKFSSQGLTGKGRKSFLKRKTKYKKIINKIFEENIPSYVWNTVQKVSVTPSMKKYYQSRGW
;
A
#
# COMPACT_ATOMS: atom_id res chain seq x y z
N MET A 1 57.78 38.46 17.35
CA MET A 1 56.78 39.51 17.02
C MET A 1 56.58 39.75 15.51
N LYS A 2 56.54 38.73 14.65
CA LYS A 2 56.23 38.91 13.21
C LYS A 2 55.26 37.89 12.59
N ASN A 3 54.65 37.00 13.37
CA ASN A 3 53.72 35.99 12.85
C ASN A 3 52.26 36.17 13.28
N ASP A 4 51.94 37.17 14.11
CA ASP A 4 50.57 37.42 14.61
C ASP A 4 49.70 38.26 13.67
N VAL A 5 50.29 38.91 12.66
CA VAL A 5 49.53 39.73 11.69
C VAL A 5 48.97 38.86 10.55
N PHE A 6 49.67 37.78 10.17
CA PHE A 6 49.22 36.88 9.10
C PHE A 6 47.99 36.04 9.51
N MET A 7 47.86 35.73 10.81
CA MET A 7 46.74 34.94 11.33
C MET A 7 45.44 35.75 11.47
N ARG A 8 45.54 37.08 11.63
CA ARG A 8 44.37 37.96 11.74
C ARG A 8 43.79 38.37 10.38
N VAL A 9 44.59 38.37 9.31
CA VAL A 9 44.10 38.55 7.94
C VAL A 9 43.50 37.24 7.38
N ALA A 10 44.02 36.08 7.79
CA ALA A 10 43.44 34.78 7.45
C ALA A 10 42.07 34.51 8.12
N MET A 11 41.82 35.06 9.32
CA MET A 11 40.50 34.98 9.96
C MET A 11 39.48 36.00 9.45
N LEU A 12 39.92 37.09 8.81
CA LEU A 12 39.02 38.08 8.18
C LEU A 12 38.65 37.74 6.73
N LEU A 13 39.38 36.83 6.08
CA LEU A 13 38.98 36.20 4.81
C LEU A 13 38.17 34.90 4.98
N LEU A 14 38.07 34.36 6.22
CA LEU A 14 37.12 33.30 6.55
C LEU A 14 35.74 33.82 7.00
N ALA A 15 35.51 35.13 6.89
CA ALA A 15 34.20 35.77 7.03
C ALA A 15 33.54 36.09 5.68
N LEU A 16 34.14 35.68 4.55
CA LEU A 16 33.55 35.82 3.22
C LEU A 16 33.19 34.44 2.65
N ALA A 17 31.89 34.20 2.55
CA ALA A 17 31.26 33.07 1.86
C ALA A 17 31.30 31.69 2.54
N THR A 18 30.89 31.62 3.82
CA THR A 18 29.96 30.54 4.17
C THR A 18 28.60 30.86 3.55
N PHE A 19 28.49 30.72 2.22
CA PHE A 19 27.21 30.40 1.62
C PHE A 19 26.86 29.02 2.17
N THR A 20 26.17 29.02 3.31
CA THR A 20 25.36 27.88 3.70
C THR A 20 24.46 27.64 2.49
N PHE A 21 24.79 26.62 1.68
CA PHE A 21 23.85 26.08 0.71
C PHE A 21 22.73 25.44 1.53
N ALA A 22 21.85 26.28 2.07
CA ALA A 22 20.74 25.87 2.89
C ALA A 22 19.71 25.22 1.96
N ALA A 23 19.90 23.93 1.70
CA ALA A 23 18.90 23.14 1.04
C ALA A 23 17.75 22.91 2.02
N LYS A 24 16.53 23.27 1.62
CA LYS A 24 15.32 23.10 2.42
C LYS A 24 14.67 21.77 2.09
N VAL A 25 14.37 20.98 3.12
CA VAL A 25 13.50 19.82 2.99
C VAL A 25 12.04 20.29 3.13
N GLN A 26 11.21 19.96 2.15
CA GLN A 26 9.77 20.20 2.21
C GLN A 26 9.02 18.87 2.29
N HIS A 27 7.97 18.85 3.10
CA HIS A 27 7.08 17.70 3.26
C HIS A 27 5.67 18.11 2.84
N THR A 28 5.29 17.72 1.62
CA THR A 28 4.06 18.20 0.97
C THR A 28 3.13 17.05 0.63
N LYS A 29 1.83 17.33 0.56
CA LYS A 29 0.81 16.35 0.19
C LYS A 29 0.59 16.34 -1.33
N TRP A 30 0.60 15.15 -1.94
CA TRP A 30 0.33 15.00 -3.36
C TRP A 30 -1.13 15.34 -3.68
N LYS A 31 -1.33 16.36 -4.52
CA LYS A 31 -2.66 16.86 -4.88
C LYS A 31 -3.40 15.85 -5.77
N LYS A 32 -4.71 15.71 -5.54
CA LYS A 32 -5.56 14.84 -6.34
C LYS A 32 -5.60 15.34 -7.79
N GLY A 33 -5.39 14.44 -8.74
CA GLY A 33 -5.45 14.75 -10.17
C GLY A 33 -4.14 15.23 -10.79
N VAL A 34 -3.10 15.49 -9.98
CA VAL A 34 -1.77 15.84 -10.50
C VAL A 34 -1.03 14.58 -10.91
N GLY A 35 -0.69 14.47 -12.19
CA GLY A 35 0.17 13.41 -12.72
C GLY A 35 1.66 13.72 -12.53
N PHE A 36 2.52 12.71 -12.56
CA PHE A 36 3.97 12.93 -12.44
C PHE A 36 4.53 13.80 -13.57
N ALA A 37 3.99 13.66 -14.79
CA ALA A 37 4.39 14.52 -15.91
C ALA A 37 4.09 16.02 -15.65
N GLN A 38 2.93 16.34 -15.04
CA GLN A 38 2.59 17.72 -14.65
C GLN A 38 3.48 18.21 -13.50
N TYR A 39 3.88 17.31 -12.61
CA TYR A 39 4.84 17.63 -11.57
C TYR A 39 6.22 17.98 -12.14
N LEU A 40 6.70 17.29 -13.18
CA LEU A 40 7.94 17.66 -13.85
C LEU A 40 7.87 19.06 -14.48
N GLU A 41 6.77 19.37 -15.17
CA GLU A 41 6.53 20.69 -15.76
C GLU A 41 6.56 21.80 -14.72
N LYS A 42 5.94 21.60 -13.55
CA LYS A 42 5.96 22.56 -12.43
C LYS A 42 7.39 22.93 -11.99
N HIS A 43 8.35 22.00 -12.14
CA HIS A 43 9.75 22.20 -11.77
C HIS A 43 10.65 22.52 -12.97
N ASN A 44 10.08 22.82 -14.15
CA ASN A 44 10.81 23.06 -15.40
C ASN A 44 11.74 21.89 -15.79
N ILE A 45 11.29 20.66 -15.56
CA ILE A 45 12.04 19.45 -15.89
C ILE A 45 11.44 18.81 -17.15
N SER A 46 12.28 18.54 -18.16
CA SER A 46 11.87 17.88 -19.40
C SER A 46 11.28 16.48 -19.12
N LYS A 47 10.21 16.12 -19.85
CA LYS A 47 9.58 14.80 -19.78
C LYS A 47 10.41 13.69 -20.43
N GLU A 48 11.41 14.04 -21.23
CA GLU A 48 12.32 13.10 -21.90
C GLU A 48 13.04 12.18 -20.90
N ILE A 49 13.24 12.64 -19.66
CA ILE A 49 13.83 11.81 -18.60
C ILE A 49 13.01 10.54 -18.31
N LEU A 50 11.73 10.52 -18.69
CA LEU A 50 10.86 9.35 -18.54
C LEU A 50 11.04 8.34 -19.68
N GLU A 51 11.62 8.73 -20.82
CA GLU A 51 11.81 7.84 -21.97
C GLU A 51 12.82 6.73 -21.64
N GLY A 52 13.84 7.04 -20.85
CA GLY A 52 14.85 6.09 -20.38
C GLY A 52 14.35 5.05 -19.37
N LEU A 53 13.14 5.19 -18.83
CA LEU A 53 12.56 4.23 -17.89
C LEU A 53 12.07 2.98 -18.63
N ASP A 54 12.20 1.79 -18.04
CA ASP A 54 11.59 0.62 -18.65
C ASP A 54 10.06 0.62 -18.54
N LYS A 55 9.39 -0.26 -19.29
CA LYS A 55 7.92 -0.30 -19.37
C LYS A 55 7.22 -0.46 -18.03
N ASP A 56 7.82 -1.21 -17.09
CA ASP A 56 7.22 -1.46 -15.78
C ASP A 56 7.39 -0.25 -14.86
N ASP A 57 8.57 0.35 -14.84
CA ASP A 57 8.84 1.57 -14.07
C ASP A 57 7.99 2.75 -14.55
N PHE A 58 7.81 2.89 -15.86
CA PHE A 58 6.95 3.93 -16.43
C PHE A 58 5.47 3.73 -16.03
N LYS A 59 4.98 2.49 -15.96
CA LYS A 59 3.63 2.18 -15.43
C LYS A 59 3.51 2.51 -13.94
N LEU A 60 4.55 2.23 -13.14
CA LEU A 60 4.56 2.50 -11.69
C LEU A 60 4.47 3.99 -11.37
N ILE A 61 5.04 4.86 -12.21
CA ILE A 61 4.90 6.32 -12.07
C ILE A 61 3.44 6.75 -12.18
N ASP A 62 2.66 6.11 -13.05
CA ASP A 62 1.23 6.39 -13.17
C ASP A 62 0.43 5.87 -11.96
N GLU A 63 1.01 5.04 -11.10
CA GLU A 63 0.36 4.56 -9.89
C GLU A 63 0.52 5.49 -8.68
N VAL A 64 1.29 6.59 -8.80
CA VAL A 64 1.38 7.59 -7.74
C VAL A 64 -0.03 8.03 -7.34
N GLY A 65 -0.43 7.64 -6.13
CA GLY A 65 -1.76 7.86 -5.61
C GLY A 65 -1.90 9.26 -5.02
N TYR A 66 -3.11 9.80 -5.04
CA TYR A 66 -3.45 10.97 -4.23
C TYR A 66 -3.36 10.64 -2.73
N ASP A 67 -3.19 11.66 -1.88
CA ASP A 67 -3.14 11.52 -0.40
C ASP A 67 -1.85 10.91 0.18
N HIS A 68 -0.80 10.77 -0.63
CA HIS A 68 0.54 10.48 -0.14
C HIS A 68 1.28 11.78 0.17
N HIS A 69 1.98 11.79 1.30
CA HIS A 69 3.00 12.81 1.52
C HIS A 69 4.29 12.41 0.81
N TYR A 70 5.01 13.39 0.32
CA TYR A 70 6.27 13.22 -0.37
C TYR A 70 7.28 14.25 0.10
N TYR A 71 8.56 13.97 -0.15
CA TYR A 71 9.66 14.80 0.30
C TYR A 71 10.33 15.46 -0.90
N GLU A 72 10.62 16.75 -0.80
CA GLU A 72 11.44 17.49 -1.75
C GLU A 72 12.66 18.05 -1.01
N LEU A 73 13.82 17.98 -1.65
CA LEU A 73 15.02 18.71 -1.27
C LEU A 73 15.23 19.80 -2.31
N ILE A 74 15.16 21.07 -1.89
CA ILE A 74 15.23 22.23 -2.78
C ILE A 74 16.44 23.08 -2.37
N ALA A 75 17.28 23.44 -3.32
CA ALA A 75 18.40 24.34 -3.09
C ALA A 75 17.93 25.77 -2.76
N SER A 76 18.81 26.59 -2.19
CA SER A 76 18.50 27.99 -1.81
C SER A 76 18.01 28.83 -2.99
N ASN A 77 18.45 28.53 -4.21
CA ASN A 77 18.02 29.18 -5.46
C ASN A 77 16.70 28.62 -6.05
N GLY A 78 15.97 27.78 -5.30
CA GLY A 78 14.68 27.21 -5.73
C GLY A 78 14.80 25.97 -6.63
N VAL A 79 16.02 25.53 -6.97
CA VAL A 79 16.23 24.33 -7.80
C VAL A 79 15.89 23.06 -7.02
N LEU A 80 15.06 22.19 -7.60
CA LEU A 80 14.79 20.86 -7.03
C LEU A 80 16.06 19.99 -7.11
N LEU A 81 16.62 19.59 -5.97
CA LEU A 81 17.75 18.67 -5.92
C LEU A 81 17.29 17.21 -5.96
N GLN A 82 16.23 16.90 -5.22
CA GLN A 82 15.69 15.55 -5.15
C GLN A 82 14.22 15.54 -4.72
N THR A 83 13.45 14.55 -5.17
CA THR A 83 12.16 14.20 -4.59
C THR A 83 12.03 12.69 -4.35
N LEU A 84 11.34 12.33 -3.27
CA LEU A 84 10.97 10.97 -2.89
C LEU A 84 9.45 10.87 -2.81
N LEU A 85 8.84 10.28 -3.83
CA LEU A 85 7.39 10.24 -4.03
C LEU A 85 6.86 8.81 -3.93
N PRO A 86 6.12 8.46 -2.86
CA PRO A 86 5.63 7.09 -2.66
C PRO A 86 4.71 6.59 -3.78
N ILE A 87 4.93 5.34 -4.18
CA ILE A 87 4.05 4.50 -4.99
C ILE A 87 3.54 3.38 -4.08
N GLY A 88 2.41 3.65 -3.41
CA GLY A 88 1.88 2.79 -2.36
C GLY A 88 2.78 2.75 -1.12
N ASP A 89 2.94 1.57 -0.52
CA ASP A 89 3.65 1.36 0.75
C ASP A 89 4.95 0.54 0.62
N GLU A 90 5.41 0.27 -0.60
CA GLU A 90 6.59 -0.55 -0.88
C GLU A 90 7.66 0.19 -1.70
N LEU A 91 7.24 1.06 -2.62
CA LEU A 91 8.11 1.70 -3.61
C LEU A 91 7.93 3.21 -3.60
N GLN A 92 8.89 3.93 -4.15
CA GLN A 92 8.83 5.37 -4.36
C GLN A 92 9.57 5.74 -5.64
N VAL A 93 9.09 6.78 -6.30
CA VAL A 93 9.85 7.47 -7.34
C VAL A 93 10.92 8.30 -6.66
N HIS A 94 12.15 8.14 -7.11
CA HIS A 94 13.30 8.97 -6.76
C HIS A 94 13.70 9.76 -7.99
N LEU A 95 13.34 11.03 -8.02
CA LEU A 95 13.81 11.98 -9.03
C LEU A 95 14.91 12.83 -8.41
N PHE A 96 16.09 12.87 -9.03
CA PHE A 96 17.24 13.57 -8.49
C PHE A 96 18.06 14.24 -9.57
N ARG A 97 18.72 15.34 -9.19
CA ARG A 97 19.59 16.11 -10.07
C ARG A 97 20.98 15.46 -10.12
N THR A 98 21.55 15.44 -11.32
CA THR A 98 22.91 15.01 -11.64
C THR A 98 23.63 16.12 -12.40
N PRO A 99 24.96 16.07 -12.58
CA PRO A 99 25.67 17.03 -13.43
C PRO A 99 25.14 17.10 -14.87
N LYS A 100 24.55 16.02 -15.39
CA LYS A 100 24.00 15.92 -16.75
C LYS A 100 22.49 16.21 -16.83
N GLY A 101 21.88 16.75 -15.79
CA GLY A 101 20.43 16.96 -15.69
C GLY A 101 19.75 16.00 -14.71
N TYR A 102 18.45 15.75 -14.88
CA TYR A 102 17.68 14.93 -13.94
C TYR A 102 17.64 13.45 -14.33
N LYS A 103 17.55 12.59 -13.32
CA LYS A 103 17.27 11.16 -13.49
C LYS A 103 16.12 10.73 -12.61
N VAL A 104 15.41 9.69 -13.06
CA VAL A 104 14.30 9.06 -12.34
C VAL A 104 14.63 7.59 -12.14
N GLU A 105 14.43 7.11 -10.91
CA GLU A 105 14.54 5.70 -10.56
C GLU A 105 13.40 5.28 -9.63
N ILE A 106 13.04 4.00 -9.66
CA ILE A 106 12.09 3.41 -8.72
C ILE A 106 12.86 2.68 -7.62
N LEU A 107 12.72 3.15 -6.38
CA LEU A 107 13.42 2.61 -5.23
C LEU A 107 12.45 1.98 -4.22
N PRO A 108 12.87 0.95 -3.47
CA PRO A 108 12.12 0.50 -2.32
C PRO A 108 12.06 1.60 -1.25
N ILE A 109 10.93 1.69 -0.57
CA ILE A 109 10.82 2.52 0.64
C ILE A 109 11.52 1.80 1.78
N SER A 110 12.51 2.46 2.38
CA SER A 110 13.04 2.01 3.67
C SER A 110 12.03 2.30 4.77
N TYR A 111 11.62 1.25 5.48
CA TYR A 111 10.71 1.33 6.62
C TYR A 111 11.10 0.30 7.68
N GLN A 112 10.74 0.58 8.92
CA GLN A 112 10.71 -0.40 10.00
C GLN A 112 9.34 -1.05 10.01
N LYS A 113 9.28 -2.34 10.32
CA LYS A 113 8.03 -3.07 10.42
C LYS A 113 8.04 -3.82 11.74
N ASP A 114 7.08 -3.49 12.59
CA ASP A 114 6.90 -4.13 13.89
C ASP A 114 5.46 -4.61 14.05
N THR A 115 5.29 -5.55 14.97
CA THR A 115 3.98 -6.05 15.40
C THR A 115 3.52 -5.22 16.58
N TYR A 116 2.29 -4.73 16.53
CA TYR A 116 1.67 -3.94 17.57
C TYR A 116 0.42 -4.63 18.12
N VAL A 117 0.11 -4.28 19.36
CA VAL A 117 -1.08 -4.73 20.07
C VAL A 117 -1.93 -3.51 20.42
N THR A 118 -3.22 -3.66 20.25
CA THR A 118 -4.23 -2.73 20.73
C THR A 118 -5.16 -3.50 21.66
N LEU A 119 -5.34 -3.00 22.88
CA LEU A 119 -6.30 -3.45 23.88
C LEU A 119 -7.12 -2.23 24.33
N LEU A 120 -8.44 -2.30 24.19
CA LEU A 120 -9.34 -1.18 24.46
C LEU A 120 -10.62 -1.70 25.11
N GLU A 121 -11.20 -0.87 25.96
CA GLU A 121 -12.61 -0.94 26.31
C GLU A 121 -13.38 0.12 25.52
N VAL A 122 -14.55 -0.29 25.00
CA VAL A 122 -15.43 0.59 24.22
C VAL A 122 -16.07 1.63 25.13
N GLU A 123 -15.93 2.90 24.75
CA GLU A 123 -16.56 4.05 25.40
C GLU A 123 -17.64 4.67 24.52
N LYS A 124 -17.35 4.84 23.23
CA LYS A 124 -18.28 5.39 22.24
C LYS A 124 -18.59 4.39 21.14
N SER A 125 -17.56 3.90 20.48
CA SER A 125 -17.64 2.83 19.48
C SER A 125 -16.22 2.34 19.19
N PRO A 126 -16.04 1.07 18.80
CA PRO A 126 -14.70 0.58 18.48
C PRO A 126 -13.97 1.44 17.44
N HIS A 127 -14.68 1.95 16.44
CA HIS A 127 -14.09 2.80 15.41
C HIS A 127 -13.58 4.14 15.96
N ALA A 128 -14.44 4.86 16.70
CA ALA A 128 -14.06 6.14 17.30
C ALA A 128 -12.97 5.98 18.36
N ASP A 129 -13.05 4.93 19.17
CA ASP A 129 -12.12 4.69 20.28
C ASP A 129 -10.73 4.30 19.76
N ILE A 130 -10.64 3.52 18.67
CA ILE A 130 -9.35 3.27 18.00
C ILE A 130 -8.77 4.59 17.45
N ILE A 131 -9.58 5.47 16.85
CA ILE A 131 -9.08 6.77 16.36
C ILE A 131 -8.53 7.62 17.51
N ASN A 132 -9.27 7.72 18.61
CA ASN A 132 -8.92 8.64 19.70
C ASN A 132 -7.80 8.10 20.58
N LYS A 133 -7.86 6.81 20.95
CA LYS A 133 -6.91 6.18 21.89
C LYS A 133 -5.64 5.71 21.19
N VAL A 134 -5.74 5.08 20.01
CA VAL A 134 -4.58 4.52 19.27
C VAL A 134 -3.97 5.55 18.31
N LYS A 135 -4.73 6.62 17.98
CA LYS A 135 -4.33 7.65 17.00
C LYS A 135 -4.03 7.09 15.61
N ASN A 136 -4.67 5.97 15.24
CA ASN A 136 -4.51 5.32 13.94
C ASN A 136 -5.86 5.14 13.21
N LYS A 137 -6.22 6.15 12.42
CA LYS A 137 -7.45 6.14 11.61
C LYS A 137 -7.52 4.99 10.61
N ARG A 138 -6.37 4.61 10.01
CA ARG A 138 -6.32 3.49 9.06
C ARG A 138 -6.61 2.16 9.74
N LEU A 139 -6.11 1.96 10.97
CA LEU A 139 -6.44 0.78 11.78
C LEU A 139 -7.93 0.72 12.11
N ALA A 140 -8.55 1.82 12.54
CA ALA A 140 -9.97 1.85 12.87
C ALA A 140 -10.86 1.43 11.68
N HIS A 141 -10.58 1.99 10.50
CA HIS A 141 -11.27 1.62 9.27
C HIS A 141 -11.06 0.16 8.90
N GLU A 142 -9.81 -0.33 8.98
CA GLU A 142 -9.50 -1.72 8.63
C GLU A 142 -10.12 -2.71 9.61
N PHE A 143 -10.11 -2.41 10.92
CA PHE A 143 -10.76 -3.20 11.96
C PHE A 143 -12.25 -3.36 11.71
N THR A 144 -12.95 -2.24 11.50
CA THR A 144 -14.40 -2.26 11.22
C THR A 144 -14.70 -3.07 9.96
N ARG A 145 -13.86 -2.92 8.93
CA ARG A 145 -14.01 -3.63 7.65
C ARG A 145 -13.85 -5.14 7.80
N VAL A 146 -12.87 -5.63 8.55
CA VAL A 146 -12.62 -7.08 8.70
C VAL A 146 -13.67 -7.77 9.57
N LEU A 147 -14.26 -7.04 10.52
CA LEU A 147 -15.28 -7.55 11.45
C LEU A 147 -16.72 -7.37 10.96
N LYS A 148 -16.96 -6.54 9.93
CA LYS A 148 -18.29 -6.22 9.40
C LYS A 148 -19.19 -7.43 9.11
N HIS A 149 -18.59 -8.55 8.70
CA HIS A 149 -19.31 -9.78 8.34
C HIS A 149 -19.30 -10.85 9.45
N SER A 150 -18.64 -10.58 10.57
CA SER A 150 -18.57 -11.49 11.72
C SER A 150 -19.29 -10.97 12.97
N VAL A 151 -19.51 -9.67 13.08
CA VAL A 151 -20.11 -9.04 14.27
C VAL A 151 -21.17 -8.02 13.85
N ASP A 152 -22.29 -8.00 14.57
CA ASP A 152 -23.26 -6.91 14.48
C ASP A 152 -22.79 -5.74 15.37
N PHE A 153 -22.36 -4.66 14.73
CA PHE A 153 -21.85 -3.49 15.44
C PHE A 153 -22.92 -2.71 16.23
N ARG A 154 -24.21 -2.94 15.97
CA ARG A 154 -25.31 -2.27 16.69
C ARG A 154 -25.45 -2.76 18.12
N GLY A 155 -25.02 -4.00 18.39
CA GLY A 155 -25.12 -4.64 19.69
C GLY A 155 -23.86 -4.49 20.55
N ILE A 156 -23.01 -3.51 20.26
CA ILE A 156 -21.81 -3.24 21.05
C ILE A 156 -22.18 -2.28 22.17
N GLN A 157 -21.78 -2.63 23.39
CA GLN A 157 -22.04 -1.87 24.60
C GLN A 157 -20.77 -1.20 25.13
N LYS A 158 -20.95 -0.23 26.02
CA LYS A 158 -19.82 0.31 26.79
C LYS A 158 -19.15 -0.81 27.58
N LYS A 159 -17.83 -0.75 27.71
CA LYS A 159 -16.96 -1.76 28.33
C LYS A 159 -16.76 -3.06 27.54
N ASP A 160 -17.41 -3.23 26.39
CA ASP A 160 -17.06 -4.33 25.48
C ASP A 160 -15.58 -4.22 25.10
N LYS A 161 -14.87 -5.35 25.11
CA LYS A 161 -13.42 -5.40 24.91
C LYS A 161 -13.06 -5.56 23.44
N VAL A 162 -12.04 -4.80 23.03
CA VAL A 162 -11.41 -4.89 21.71
C VAL A 162 -9.95 -5.28 21.89
N ALA A 163 -9.51 -6.29 21.14
CA ALA A 163 -8.11 -6.66 21.05
C ALA A 163 -7.68 -6.84 19.59
N ILE A 164 -6.56 -6.23 19.19
CA ILE A 164 -6.06 -6.27 17.81
C ILE A 164 -4.56 -6.55 17.85
N VAL A 165 -4.11 -7.49 17.02
CA VAL A 165 -2.69 -7.71 16.73
C VAL A 165 -2.47 -7.42 15.26
N TYR A 166 -1.57 -6.50 14.94
CA TYR A 166 -1.36 -6.05 13.57
C TYR A 166 0.11 -5.70 13.31
N ASP A 167 0.58 -5.93 12.09
CA ASP A 167 1.87 -5.37 11.68
C ASP A 167 1.66 -3.95 11.15
N GLN A 168 2.53 -3.01 11.52
CA GLN A 168 2.51 -1.66 10.96
C GLN A 168 3.91 -1.31 10.43
N LYS A 169 3.93 -0.77 9.21
CA LYS A 169 5.15 -0.16 8.65
C LYS A 169 5.28 1.26 9.18
N MET A 170 6.51 1.64 9.49
CA MET A 170 6.88 2.93 10.09
C MET A 170 8.02 3.54 9.28
N ARG A 171 7.89 4.80 8.86
CA ARG A 171 8.93 5.53 8.13
C ARG A 171 9.10 6.91 8.75
N LEU A 172 10.33 7.27 9.13
CA LEU A 172 10.66 8.54 9.79
C LEU A 172 9.78 8.82 11.01
N GLY A 173 9.45 7.75 11.75
CA GLY A 173 8.44 7.86 12.77
C GLY A 173 7.13 8.42 12.22
N GLN A 174 6.57 7.82 11.15
CA GLN A 174 5.16 7.93 10.73
C GLN A 174 4.62 6.58 10.23
N PRO A 175 3.32 6.23 10.42
CA PRO A 175 2.78 4.96 9.98
C PRO A 175 2.55 5.00 8.47
N LEU A 176 3.18 4.08 7.77
CA LEU A 176 3.11 3.93 6.32
C LEU A 176 2.08 2.85 5.93
N GLY A 177 1.21 3.18 4.97
CA GLY A 177 0.20 2.25 4.45
C GLY A 177 -0.90 1.90 5.45
N VAL A 178 -1.68 0.87 5.12
CA VAL A 178 -2.73 0.28 5.96
C VAL A 178 -2.10 -0.81 6.86
N PRO A 179 -2.34 -0.80 8.18
CA PRO A 179 -1.86 -1.85 9.07
C PRO A 179 -2.39 -3.23 8.68
N ASP A 180 -1.54 -4.24 8.81
CA ASP A 180 -1.85 -5.62 8.46
C ASP A 180 -2.37 -6.39 9.68
N ILE A 181 -3.68 -6.31 9.92
CA ILE A 181 -4.35 -7.02 11.03
C ILE A 181 -4.15 -8.54 10.88
N LYS A 182 -3.53 -9.15 11.88
CA LYS A 182 -3.31 -10.60 11.98
C LYS A 182 -4.45 -11.31 12.69
N VAL A 183 -4.91 -10.71 13.79
CA VAL A 183 -6.10 -11.12 14.51
C VAL A 183 -6.79 -9.88 15.06
N ALA A 184 -8.11 -9.88 15.01
CA ALA A 184 -8.96 -8.92 15.71
C ALA A 184 -9.99 -9.70 16.54
N MET A 185 -10.25 -9.21 17.74
CA MET A 185 -11.27 -9.70 18.66
C MET A 185 -12.13 -8.51 19.07
N LEU A 186 -13.44 -8.70 18.98
CA LEU A 186 -14.44 -7.78 19.51
C LEU A 186 -15.44 -8.57 20.35
N GLU A 187 -15.58 -8.16 21.60
CA GLU A 187 -16.66 -8.61 22.46
C GLU A 187 -17.97 -7.95 22.04
N SER A 188 -19.05 -8.73 21.98
CA SER A 188 -20.41 -8.22 21.82
C SER A 188 -21.35 -9.17 22.54
N HIS A 189 -22.20 -8.63 23.41
CA HIS A 189 -23.11 -9.41 24.27
C HIS A 189 -22.38 -10.52 25.06
N GLY A 190 -21.21 -10.22 25.64
CA GLY A 190 -20.38 -11.16 26.39
C GLY A 190 -19.70 -12.26 25.54
N LYS A 191 -19.89 -12.26 24.22
CA LYS A 191 -19.27 -13.21 23.30
C LYS A 191 -18.08 -12.58 22.59
N LYS A 192 -16.92 -13.22 22.70
CA LYS A 192 -15.70 -12.85 21.97
C LYS A 192 -15.78 -13.31 20.52
N ASN A 193 -15.82 -12.38 19.58
CA ASN A 193 -15.85 -12.68 18.16
C ASN A 193 -14.48 -12.43 17.54
N TYR A 194 -13.90 -13.45 16.91
CA TYR A 194 -12.56 -13.40 16.36
C TYR A 194 -12.53 -13.42 14.84
N VAL A 195 -11.56 -12.69 14.29
CA VAL A 195 -11.22 -12.69 12.87
C VAL A 195 -9.72 -12.92 12.73
N PHE A 196 -9.33 -13.93 11.95
CA PHE A 196 -7.93 -14.30 11.76
C PHE A 196 -7.50 -14.12 10.30
N LYS A 197 -6.32 -13.56 10.10
CA LYS A 197 -5.67 -13.50 8.79
C LYS A 197 -4.94 -14.80 8.49
N HIS A 198 -5.26 -15.42 7.37
CA HIS A 198 -4.58 -16.62 6.88
C HIS A 198 -3.45 -16.28 5.89
N SER A 199 -2.64 -17.28 5.53
CA SER A 199 -1.50 -17.10 4.62
C SER A 199 -1.91 -16.66 3.22
N ASP A 200 -3.14 -16.93 2.81
CA ASP A 200 -3.76 -16.51 1.54
C ASP A 200 -4.20 -15.03 1.50
N ASP A 201 -3.85 -14.25 2.53
CA ASP A 201 -4.26 -12.86 2.75
C ASP A 201 -5.77 -12.65 2.97
N LYS A 202 -6.54 -13.72 3.20
CA LYS A 202 -7.98 -13.64 3.53
C LYS A 202 -8.22 -13.72 5.04
N TYR A 203 -9.40 -13.24 5.42
CA TYR A 203 -9.88 -13.24 6.80
C TYR A 203 -10.92 -14.33 7.01
N TYR A 204 -10.77 -15.06 8.11
CA TYR A 204 -11.60 -16.20 8.47
C TYR A 204 -12.11 -16.06 9.91
N ASP A 205 -13.33 -16.55 10.16
CA ASP A 205 -13.86 -16.70 11.51
C ASP A 205 -13.24 -17.90 12.24
N GLU A 206 -13.64 -18.15 13.49
CA GLU A 206 -13.14 -19.28 14.29
C GLU A 206 -13.41 -20.67 13.68
N LYS A 207 -14.46 -20.79 12.86
CA LYS A 207 -14.86 -22.03 12.18
C LYS A 207 -14.06 -22.26 10.89
N GLY A 208 -13.30 -21.26 10.45
CA GLY A 208 -12.55 -21.28 9.19
C GLY A 208 -13.42 -20.93 7.98
N LYS A 209 -14.57 -20.26 8.20
CA LYS A 209 -15.38 -19.67 7.13
C LYS A 209 -14.77 -18.33 6.74
N ALA A 210 -14.55 -18.12 5.45
CA ALA A 210 -14.06 -16.84 4.95
C ALA A 210 -15.10 -15.74 5.19
N LEU A 211 -14.68 -14.66 5.85
CA LEU A 211 -15.55 -13.52 6.21
C LEU A 211 -15.71 -12.52 5.07
N ILE A 212 -14.78 -12.54 4.12
CA ILE A 212 -14.86 -11.71 2.90
C ILE A 212 -14.90 -12.68 1.72
N GLN A 213 -16.11 -13.12 1.37
CA GLN A 213 -16.35 -13.89 0.15
C GLN A 213 -16.54 -12.94 -1.02
N LYS A 214 -15.44 -12.63 -1.72
CA LYS A 214 -15.56 -11.98 -3.04
C LYS A 214 -14.68 -12.70 -4.04
N TYR A 215 -15.35 -13.44 -4.90
CA TYR A 215 -14.76 -14.07 -6.06
C TYR A 215 -14.61 -13.02 -7.14
N MET A 216 -13.38 -12.78 -7.56
CA MET A 216 -13.12 -12.10 -8.82
C MET A 216 -13.08 -13.15 -9.91
N ARG A 217 -13.90 -12.97 -10.94
CA ARG A 217 -13.84 -13.78 -12.16
C ARG A 217 -12.56 -13.41 -12.90
N LYS A 218 -11.99 -14.38 -13.63
CA LYS A 218 -10.87 -14.09 -14.53
C LYS A 218 -11.35 -13.07 -15.57
N PRO A 219 -10.63 -11.96 -15.79
CA PRO A 219 -11.09 -10.87 -16.65
C PRO A 219 -10.98 -11.20 -18.15
N ILE A 220 -10.47 -12.38 -18.48
CA ILE A 220 -10.22 -12.84 -19.85
C ILE A 220 -10.22 -14.38 -19.89
N LYS A 221 -10.86 -14.96 -20.91
CA LYS A 221 -11.06 -16.42 -21.03
C LYS A 221 -9.92 -17.05 -21.84
N HIS A 222 -9.52 -18.28 -21.50
CA HIS A 222 -8.61 -19.14 -22.29
C HIS A 222 -7.25 -18.52 -22.66
N VAL A 223 -6.58 -17.86 -21.71
CA VAL A 223 -5.28 -17.22 -21.95
C VAL A 223 -4.20 -17.57 -20.94
N ARG A 224 -2.97 -17.58 -21.44
CA ARG A 224 -1.70 -17.75 -20.73
C ARG A 224 -1.33 -16.49 -19.94
N ILE A 225 -0.77 -16.68 -18.75
CA ILE A 225 -0.07 -15.61 -18.03
C ILE A 225 1.31 -15.45 -18.66
N THR A 226 1.63 -14.25 -19.12
CA THR A 226 2.94 -13.91 -19.70
C THR A 226 3.86 -13.24 -18.69
N SER A 227 3.30 -12.56 -17.69
CA SER A 227 4.04 -11.99 -16.56
C SER A 227 3.21 -12.04 -15.29
N HIS A 228 3.82 -12.53 -14.21
CA HIS A 228 3.16 -12.64 -12.91
C HIS A 228 3.28 -11.34 -12.10
N PHE A 229 2.37 -11.18 -11.14
CA PHE A 229 2.48 -10.13 -10.13
C PHE A 229 3.73 -10.32 -9.27
N SER A 230 4.43 -9.22 -9.00
CA SER A 230 5.55 -9.17 -8.07
C SER A 230 5.54 -7.83 -7.33
N LYS A 231 5.55 -7.86 -5.99
CA LYS A 231 5.74 -6.65 -5.17
C LYS A 231 7.12 -6.05 -5.39
N ARG A 232 8.12 -6.92 -5.53
CA ARG A 232 9.53 -6.58 -5.69
C ARG A 232 10.28 -7.87 -6.08
N ARG A 233 10.99 -7.86 -7.19
CA ARG A 233 11.88 -8.96 -7.65
C ARG A 233 13.24 -8.36 -8.00
N PHE A 234 14.30 -8.88 -7.41
CA PHE A 234 15.64 -8.49 -7.82
C PHE A 234 15.93 -9.07 -9.20
N HIS A 235 16.30 -8.22 -10.15
CA HIS A 235 16.74 -8.63 -11.47
C HIS A 235 18.26 -8.81 -11.43
N PRO A 236 18.79 -10.05 -11.50
CA PRO A 236 20.21 -10.31 -11.25
C PRO A 236 21.14 -9.63 -12.26
N VAL A 237 20.75 -9.60 -13.55
CA VAL A 237 21.55 -8.96 -14.62
C VAL A 237 21.57 -7.44 -14.50
N LEU A 238 20.38 -6.81 -14.42
CA LEU A 238 20.25 -5.35 -14.28
C LEU A 238 20.65 -4.83 -12.88
N LYS A 239 20.89 -5.73 -11.91
CA LYS A 239 21.12 -5.44 -10.48
C LYS A 239 20.11 -4.44 -9.89
N LYS A 240 18.87 -4.48 -10.36
CA LYS A 240 17.78 -3.56 -10.00
C LYS A 240 16.57 -4.31 -9.48
N TRP A 241 15.87 -3.71 -8.51
CA TRP A 241 14.59 -4.23 -8.04
C TRP A 241 13.49 -3.83 -9.01
N LYS A 242 12.80 -4.82 -9.60
CA LYS A 242 11.65 -4.61 -10.48
C LYS A 242 10.37 -5.01 -9.78
N ALA A 243 9.35 -4.19 -9.89
CA ALA A 243 8.01 -4.53 -9.44
C ALA A 243 7.06 -4.65 -10.63
N HIS A 244 6.06 -5.51 -10.48
CA HIS A 244 4.99 -5.67 -11.43
C HIS A 244 3.67 -5.74 -10.67
N HIS A 245 2.99 -4.59 -10.58
CA HIS A 245 1.77 -4.40 -9.78
C HIS A 245 0.48 -4.94 -10.44
N GLY A 246 0.63 -5.90 -11.35
CA GLY A 246 -0.47 -6.60 -12.00
C GLY A 246 -0.07 -7.97 -12.52
N THR A 247 -0.96 -8.61 -13.25
CA THR A 247 -0.69 -9.85 -13.99
C THR A 247 -0.97 -9.61 -15.46
N ASP A 248 -0.03 -9.98 -16.31
CA ASP A 248 -0.17 -9.83 -17.76
C ASP A 248 -0.70 -11.12 -18.35
N PHE A 249 -1.79 -10.99 -19.11
CA PHE A 249 -2.41 -12.08 -19.87
C PHE A 249 -2.17 -11.85 -21.36
N GLY A 250 -1.37 -12.72 -21.98
CA GLY A 250 -1.12 -12.67 -23.42
C GLY A 250 -2.40 -13.05 -24.18
N ALA A 251 -2.85 -12.19 -25.10
CA ALA A 251 -4.10 -12.38 -25.81
C ALA A 251 -4.10 -11.62 -27.15
N ARG A 252 -4.78 -12.17 -28.16
CA ARG A 252 -4.93 -11.50 -29.47
C ARG A 252 -5.61 -10.13 -29.30
N ARG A 253 -5.20 -9.15 -30.11
CA ARG A 253 -5.87 -7.84 -30.19
C ARG A 253 -7.36 -8.06 -30.50
N GLY A 254 -8.23 -7.32 -29.82
CA GLY A 254 -9.68 -7.46 -29.97
C GLY A 254 -10.32 -8.50 -29.04
N THR A 255 -9.54 -9.32 -28.31
CA THR A 255 -10.10 -10.25 -27.31
C THR A 255 -10.94 -9.47 -26.28
N PRO A 256 -12.19 -9.86 -25.97
CA PRO A 256 -13.02 -9.19 -24.97
C PRO A 256 -12.40 -9.21 -23.57
N ILE A 257 -12.44 -8.06 -22.90
CA ILE A 257 -12.04 -7.88 -21.49
C ILE A 257 -13.31 -7.77 -20.65
N LEU A 258 -13.38 -8.56 -19.59
CA LEU A 258 -14.53 -8.67 -18.71
C LEU A 258 -14.25 -8.01 -17.35
N ALA A 259 -15.26 -7.36 -16.78
CA ALA A 259 -15.22 -6.91 -15.39
C ALA A 259 -15.07 -8.11 -14.45
N ALA A 260 -14.04 -8.10 -13.61
CA ALA A 260 -13.75 -9.21 -12.70
C ALA A 260 -14.80 -9.34 -11.58
N ALA A 261 -15.45 -8.25 -11.18
CA ALA A 261 -16.49 -8.21 -10.16
C ALA A 261 -17.42 -7.01 -10.39
N ASP A 262 -18.58 -7.01 -9.72
CA ASP A 262 -19.50 -5.88 -9.71
C ASP A 262 -18.83 -4.61 -9.17
N GLY A 263 -19.12 -3.46 -9.75
CA GLY A 263 -18.53 -2.21 -9.29
C GLY A 263 -18.94 -0.98 -10.08
N LYS A 264 -18.28 0.15 -9.78
CA LYS A 264 -18.43 1.42 -10.47
C LYS A 264 -17.13 1.78 -11.17
N VAL A 265 -17.20 2.16 -12.44
CA VAL A 265 -16.04 2.62 -13.21
C VAL A 265 -15.60 3.98 -12.65
N ILE A 266 -14.42 4.02 -12.05
CA ILE A 266 -13.84 5.23 -11.48
C ILE A 266 -12.85 5.93 -12.42
N PHE A 267 -12.38 5.24 -13.45
CA PHE A 267 -11.52 5.78 -14.50
C PHE A 267 -11.78 5.05 -15.82
N SER A 268 -11.82 5.80 -16.91
CA SER A 268 -11.91 5.29 -18.28
C SER A 268 -11.26 6.33 -19.20
N GLY A 269 -10.16 5.95 -19.88
CA GLY A 269 -9.41 6.87 -20.73
C GLY A 269 -7.93 6.48 -20.87
N TRP A 270 -7.11 7.42 -21.33
CA TRP A 270 -5.67 7.23 -21.45
C TRP A 270 -4.96 7.46 -20.12
N LYS A 271 -4.08 6.53 -19.72
CA LYS A 271 -3.30 6.60 -18.47
C LYS A 271 -1.84 6.25 -18.71
N GLY A 272 -1.06 7.24 -19.16
CA GLY A 272 0.39 7.13 -19.36
C GLY A 272 0.84 5.79 -19.96
N GLY A 273 1.71 5.07 -19.25
CA GLY A 273 2.28 3.78 -19.65
C GLY A 273 1.24 2.68 -19.85
N TYR A 274 0.13 2.73 -19.13
CA TYR A 274 -0.96 1.79 -19.29
C TYR A 274 -1.75 1.98 -20.60
N GLY A 275 -1.63 3.14 -21.25
CA GLY A 275 -2.43 3.49 -22.43
C GLY A 275 -3.92 3.54 -22.10
N LYS A 276 -4.77 3.04 -23.00
CA LYS A 276 -6.22 2.96 -22.78
C LYS A 276 -6.52 2.01 -21.62
N THR A 277 -7.11 2.58 -20.57
CA THR A 277 -7.26 1.94 -19.26
C THR A 277 -8.65 2.16 -18.69
N VAL A 278 -9.19 1.12 -18.06
CA VAL A 278 -10.38 1.18 -17.21
C VAL A 278 -9.99 0.84 -15.78
N LYS A 279 -10.48 1.59 -14.79
CA LYS A 279 -10.42 1.20 -13.37
C LYS A 279 -11.83 1.07 -12.81
N ILE A 280 -12.09 -0.03 -12.13
CA ILE A 280 -13.39 -0.30 -11.49
C ILE A 280 -13.18 -0.36 -9.98
N GLN A 281 -13.91 0.48 -9.25
CA GLN A 281 -14.01 0.38 -7.81
C GLN A 281 -15.09 -0.61 -7.44
N HIS A 282 -14.71 -1.55 -6.57
CA HIS A 282 -15.60 -2.55 -6.00
C HIS A 282 -15.86 -2.20 -4.53
N GLN A 283 -16.71 -2.99 -3.90
CA GLN A 283 -16.93 -2.88 -2.46
C GLN A 283 -15.65 -3.20 -1.66
N ASP A 284 -15.64 -2.83 -0.38
CA ASP A 284 -14.56 -3.06 0.59
C ASP A 284 -13.20 -2.47 0.18
N GLY A 285 -13.17 -1.45 -0.67
CA GLY A 285 -11.92 -0.77 -1.05
C GLY A 285 -11.05 -1.55 -2.05
N TYR A 286 -11.63 -2.53 -2.75
CA TYR A 286 -10.97 -3.17 -3.89
C TYR A 286 -11.09 -2.31 -5.14
N VAL A 287 -10.03 -2.27 -5.94
CA VAL A 287 -10.03 -1.63 -7.26
C VAL A 287 -9.34 -2.57 -8.25
N THR A 288 -9.95 -2.81 -9.41
CA THR A 288 -9.30 -3.49 -10.53
C THR A 288 -8.88 -2.49 -11.60
N LEU A 289 -7.78 -2.77 -12.29
CA LEU A 289 -7.24 -1.97 -13.39
C LEU A 289 -7.06 -2.87 -14.62
N TYR A 290 -7.53 -2.40 -15.77
CA TYR A 290 -7.49 -3.11 -17.05
C TYR A 290 -6.83 -2.21 -18.08
N ALA A 291 -5.59 -2.52 -18.46
CA ALA A 291 -4.75 -1.65 -19.28
C ALA A 291 -4.45 -2.24 -20.66
N HIS A 292 -3.77 -1.43 -21.47
CA HIS A 292 -3.34 -1.74 -22.84
C HIS A 292 -4.49 -2.05 -23.80
N GLN A 293 -5.67 -1.49 -23.57
CA GLN A 293 -6.85 -1.80 -24.38
C GLN A 293 -6.75 -1.23 -25.80
N SER A 294 -7.23 -1.94 -26.82
CA SER A 294 -7.37 -1.36 -28.17
C SER A 294 -8.55 -0.39 -28.22
N ARG A 295 -9.64 -0.75 -27.55
CA ARG A 295 -10.88 0.01 -27.45
C ARG A 295 -11.49 -0.16 -26.07
N ILE A 296 -11.90 0.95 -25.46
CA ILE A 296 -12.64 0.97 -24.21
C ILE A 296 -14.14 0.97 -24.53
N LYS A 297 -14.92 0.13 -23.83
CA LYS A 297 -16.39 0.12 -23.92
C LYS A 297 -17.05 0.81 -22.73
N ALA A 298 -16.50 0.62 -21.53
CA ALA A 298 -17.08 1.14 -20.29
C ALA A 298 -16.77 2.64 -20.07
N LYS A 299 -17.75 3.41 -19.62
CA LYS A 299 -17.61 4.87 -19.38
C LYS A 299 -17.39 5.17 -17.90
N ARG A 300 -16.71 6.28 -17.59
CA ARG A 300 -16.54 6.74 -16.20
C ARG A 300 -17.91 6.99 -15.56
N GLY A 301 -18.11 6.50 -14.33
CA GLY A 301 -19.38 6.60 -13.60
C GLY A 301 -20.32 5.42 -13.79
N GLU A 302 -20.15 4.64 -14.86
CA GLU A 302 -20.97 3.46 -15.18
C GLU A 302 -20.88 2.39 -14.07
N ARG A 303 -22.00 1.75 -13.74
CA ARG A 303 -22.03 0.55 -12.91
C ARG A 303 -21.94 -0.68 -13.81
N VAL A 304 -21.04 -1.59 -13.50
CA VAL A 304 -20.80 -2.80 -14.29
C VAL A 304 -21.00 -4.04 -13.45
N LYS A 305 -21.52 -5.10 -14.08
CA LYS A 305 -21.69 -6.42 -13.46
C LYS A 305 -20.48 -7.33 -13.75
N ALA A 306 -20.20 -8.27 -12.86
CA ALA A 306 -19.17 -9.28 -13.04
C ALA A 306 -19.38 -10.06 -14.35
N GLY A 307 -18.37 -10.09 -15.21
CA GLY A 307 -18.45 -10.72 -16.54
C GLY A 307 -18.92 -9.78 -17.66
N GLN A 308 -19.34 -8.55 -17.37
CA GLN A 308 -19.67 -7.56 -18.40
C GLN A 308 -18.43 -7.19 -19.22
N ILE A 309 -18.58 -7.10 -20.55
CA ILE A 309 -17.50 -6.62 -21.42
C ILE A 309 -17.28 -5.13 -21.18
N ILE A 310 -16.05 -4.76 -20.81
CA ILE A 310 -15.64 -3.38 -20.50
C ILE A 310 -14.68 -2.79 -21.53
N GLY A 311 -14.17 -3.63 -22.45
CA GLY A 311 -13.32 -3.22 -23.54
C GLY A 311 -12.66 -4.42 -24.21
N TYR A 312 -11.59 -4.15 -24.95
CA TYR A 312 -10.95 -5.14 -25.81
C TYR A 312 -9.43 -5.04 -25.73
N VAL A 313 -8.75 -6.19 -25.74
CA VAL A 313 -7.29 -6.28 -25.68
C VAL A 313 -6.65 -5.51 -26.84
N GLY A 314 -5.53 -4.85 -26.55
CA GLY A 314 -4.70 -4.18 -27.54
C GLY A 314 -3.25 -4.16 -27.09
N SER A 315 -2.53 -3.12 -27.54
CA SER A 315 -1.14 -2.87 -27.17
C SER A 315 -0.87 -1.36 -27.06
N THR A 316 -1.84 -0.60 -26.55
CA THR A 316 -1.67 0.86 -26.37
C THR A 316 -0.82 1.18 -25.15
N GLY A 317 -0.20 2.37 -25.13
CA GLY A 317 0.74 2.74 -24.07
C GLY A 317 2.08 2.03 -24.26
N ARG A 318 2.83 1.87 -23.18
CA ARG A 318 4.16 1.26 -23.21
C ARG A 318 4.06 -0.27 -23.11
N SER A 319 3.77 -0.89 -24.25
CA SER A 319 3.52 -2.33 -24.38
C SER A 319 4.38 -2.94 -25.49
N THR A 320 4.91 -4.15 -25.26
CA THR A 320 5.74 -4.89 -26.23
C THR A 320 4.92 -5.76 -27.18
N GLY A 321 3.62 -5.93 -26.94
CA GLY A 321 2.73 -6.72 -27.79
C GLY A 321 1.34 -6.90 -27.19
N PRO A 322 0.37 -7.47 -27.93
CA PRO A 322 -1.01 -7.61 -27.46
C PRO A 322 -1.14 -8.42 -26.15
N HIS A 323 -1.58 -7.75 -25.09
CA HIS A 323 -1.84 -8.37 -23.79
C HIS A 323 -2.81 -7.51 -22.94
N LEU A 324 -3.41 -8.13 -21.94
CA LEU A 324 -4.12 -7.43 -20.87
C LEU A 324 -3.20 -7.35 -19.65
N HIS A 325 -2.84 -6.14 -19.23
CA HIS A 325 -2.31 -5.93 -17.89
C HIS A 325 -3.48 -5.76 -16.90
N PHE A 326 -3.58 -6.69 -15.95
CA PHE A 326 -4.64 -6.72 -14.93
C PHE A 326 -4.08 -6.44 -13.54
N GLY A 327 -4.36 -5.25 -13.01
CA GLY A 327 -4.00 -4.84 -11.67
C GLY A 327 -5.12 -5.10 -10.66
N LEU A 328 -4.77 -5.51 -9.45
CA LEU A 328 -5.69 -5.57 -8.32
C LEU A 328 -5.11 -4.79 -7.15
N TYR A 329 -5.90 -3.85 -6.63
CA TYR A 329 -5.52 -3.00 -5.51
C TYR A 329 -6.51 -3.18 -4.37
N LYS A 330 -6.00 -3.14 -3.14
CA LYS A 330 -6.78 -3.10 -1.91
C LYS A 330 -6.35 -1.89 -1.10
N ASN A 331 -7.26 -0.95 -0.88
CA ASN A 331 -6.99 0.30 -0.14
C ASN A 331 -5.73 1.03 -0.67
N GLY A 332 -5.57 1.08 -1.99
CA GLY A 332 -4.43 1.71 -2.66
C GLY A 332 -3.17 0.83 -2.81
N ARG A 333 -3.10 -0.32 -2.14
CA ARG A 333 -1.95 -1.25 -2.25
C ARG A 333 -2.18 -2.30 -3.33
N ALA A 334 -1.21 -2.46 -4.23
CA ALA A 334 -1.24 -3.54 -5.22
C ALA A 334 -1.10 -4.92 -4.54
N ILE A 335 -1.96 -5.86 -4.90
CA ILE A 335 -1.97 -7.24 -4.40
C ILE A 335 -2.05 -8.22 -5.56
N ASN A 336 -1.59 -9.45 -5.34
CA ASN A 336 -1.59 -10.46 -6.40
C ASN A 336 -3.03 -10.84 -6.81
N PRO A 337 -3.48 -10.52 -8.03
CA PRO A 337 -4.84 -10.83 -8.48
C PRO A 337 -5.12 -12.34 -8.48
N MET A 338 -4.11 -13.17 -8.76
CA MET A 338 -4.25 -14.62 -8.88
C MET A 338 -4.53 -15.34 -7.56
N ARG A 339 -4.35 -14.67 -6.41
CA ARG A 339 -4.79 -15.20 -5.10
C ARG A 339 -6.27 -14.98 -4.83
N MET A 340 -6.86 -13.99 -5.49
CA MET A 340 -8.25 -13.55 -5.31
C MET A 340 -9.17 -14.06 -6.42
N VAL A 341 -8.60 -14.37 -7.59
CA VAL A 341 -9.29 -15.03 -8.70
C VAL A 341 -9.25 -16.55 -8.50
N LYS A 342 -10.26 -17.13 -7.84
CA LYS A 342 -10.45 -18.60 -7.77
C LYS A 342 -11.93 -18.99 -7.77
N PHE A 343 -12.18 -20.21 -8.24
CA PHE A 343 -13.48 -20.88 -8.36
C PHE A 343 -13.87 -21.54 -7.03
N SER A 344 -15.14 -21.42 -6.66
CA SER A 344 -15.84 -22.10 -5.54
C SER A 344 -15.70 -21.55 -4.11
N SER A 345 -16.82 -21.68 -3.40
CA SER A 345 -17.16 -21.18 -2.07
C SER A 345 -16.80 -22.07 -0.90
N GLN A 346 -16.05 -23.14 -1.15
CA GLN A 346 -15.71 -24.08 -0.09
C GLN A 346 -14.69 -23.46 0.88
N GLY A 347 -14.94 -23.63 2.18
CA GLY A 347 -14.05 -23.19 3.25
C GLY A 347 -12.67 -23.85 3.15
N LEU A 348 -11.78 -23.55 4.09
CA LEU A 348 -10.45 -24.15 4.09
C LEU A 348 -10.55 -25.68 4.26
N THR A 349 -9.94 -26.43 3.33
CA THR A 349 -9.82 -27.89 3.36
C THR A 349 -8.34 -28.34 3.44
N GLY A 350 -8.11 -29.60 3.79
CA GLY A 350 -6.79 -30.24 3.80
C GLY A 350 -5.68 -29.45 4.50
N LYS A 351 -4.56 -29.23 3.80
CA LYS A 351 -3.38 -28.49 4.31
C LYS A 351 -3.71 -27.05 4.73
N GLY A 352 -4.63 -26.38 4.01
CA GLY A 352 -5.08 -25.02 4.33
C GLY A 352 -5.77 -24.95 5.69
N ARG A 353 -6.69 -25.89 5.96
CA ARG A 353 -7.39 -26.00 7.26
C ARG A 353 -6.43 -26.25 8.41
N LYS A 354 -5.48 -27.19 8.24
CA LYS A 354 -4.47 -27.50 9.28
C LYS A 354 -3.60 -26.28 9.60
N SER A 355 -3.15 -25.55 8.58
CA SER A 355 -2.37 -24.31 8.76
C SER A 355 -3.18 -23.21 9.44
N PHE A 356 -4.46 -23.09 9.09
CA PHE A 356 -5.37 -22.14 9.75
C PHE A 356 -5.59 -22.47 11.23
N LEU A 357 -5.86 -23.72 11.59
CA LEU A 357 -6.05 -24.13 12.99
C LEU A 357 -4.80 -23.81 13.84
N LYS A 358 -3.60 -24.09 13.33
CA LYS A 358 -2.34 -23.71 13.99
C LYS A 358 -2.26 -22.20 14.25
N ARG A 359 -2.58 -21.38 13.23
CA ARG A 359 -2.60 -19.90 13.36
C ARG A 359 -3.67 -19.42 14.33
N LYS A 360 -4.87 -20.01 14.27
CA LYS A 360 -5.97 -19.71 15.20
C LYS A 360 -5.54 -19.95 16.64
N THR A 361 -5.02 -21.14 16.94
CA THR A 361 -4.56 -21.47 18.29
C THR A 361 -3.44 -20.54 18.75
N LYS A 362 -2.46 -20.25 17.88
CA LYS A 362 -1.41 -19.26 18.15
C LYS A 362 -2.06 -17.92 18.56
N TYR A 363 -2.84 -17.30 17.67
CA TYR A 363 -3.41 -15.97 17.89
C TYR A 363 -4.42 -15.89 19.04
N LYS A 364 -5.19 -16.93 19.34
CA LYS A 364 -6.04 -16.94 20.55
C LYS A 364 -5.21 -16.93 21.82
N LYS A 365 -4.11 -17.70 21.88
CA LYS A 365 -3.17 -17.65 23.01
C LYS A 365 -2.56 -16.26 23.17
N ILE A 366 -2.29 -15.57 22.05
CA ILE A 366 -1.83 -14.18 22.07
C ILE A 366 -2.85 -13.26 22.72
N ILE A 367 -4.10 -13.30 22.26
CA ILE A 367 -5.16 -12.43 22.74
C ILE A 367 -5.46 -12.69 24.23
N ASN A 368 -5.51 -13.95 24.67
CA ASN A 368 -5.72 -14.27 26.08
C ASN A 368 -4.64 -13.67 26.97
N LYS A 369 -3.37 -13.83 26.57
CA LYS A 369 -2.23 -13.27 27.30
C LYS A 369 -2.26 -11.73 27.37
N ILE A 370 -2.70 -11.07 26.29
CA ILE A 370 -2.91 -9.61 26.26
C ILE A 370 -3.90 -9.18 27.34
N PHE A 371 -4.98 -9.94 27.56
CA PHE A 371 -5.94 -9.69 28.62
C PHE A 371 -5.39 -9.99 30.01
N GLU A 372 -4.72 -11.13 30.19
CA GLU A 372 -4.14 -11.56 31.47
C GLU A 372 -3.11 -10.55 32.00
N GLU A 373 -2.25 -10.05 31.11
CA GLU A 373 -1.17 -9.11 31.46
C GLU A 373 -1.59 -7.63 31.33
N ASN A 374 -2.86 -7.35 30.98
CA ASN A 374 -3.39 -6.00 30.71
C ASN A 374 -2.47 -5.14 29.81
N ILE A 375 -2.00 -5.73 28.71
CA ILE A 375 -0.97 -5.13 27.85
C ILE A 375 -1.49 -3.81 27.26
N PRO A 376 -0.80 -2.66 27.48
CA PRO A 376 -1.28 -1.37 27.00
C PRO A 376 -1.27 -1.28 25.47
N SER A 377 -2.24 -0.55 24.93
CA SER A 377 -2.28 -0.22 23.49
C SER A 377 -1.07 0.61 23.08
N TYR A 378 -0.46 0.27 21.94
CA TYR A 378 0.53 1.16 21.31
C TYR A 378 -0.15 2.44 20.81
N VAL A 379 0.34 3.61 21.22
CA VAL A 379 -0.13 4.91 20.73
C VAL A 379 0.91 5.53 19.82
N TRP A 380 0.54 5.74 18.56
CA TRP A 380 1.34 6.46 17.58
C TRP A 380 1.39 7.95 17.97
N ASN A 381 2.58 8.54 18.19
CA ASN A 381 2.83 9.97 18.48
C ASN A 381 2.67 10.46 19.95
N THR A 382 3.15 9.69 20.93
CA THR A 382 3.41 10.20 22.30
C THR A 382 4.92 10.16 22.58
N VAL A 383 5.46 11.23 23.21
CA VAL A 383 6.86 11.27 23.69
C VAL A 383 7.14 10.13 24.67
N GLN A 384 6.10 9.67 25.38
CA GLN A 384 6.07 8.34 25.95
C GLN A 384 6.10 7.30 24.83
N LYS A 385 7.31 6.79 24.53
CA LYS A 385 7.54 5.51 23.88
C LYS A 385 6.86 4.40 24.72
N VAL A 386 5.54 4.29 24.62
CA VAL A 386 4.83 3.04 24.89
C VAL A 386 4.87 2.19 23.61
N SER A 387 5.90 2.34 22.78
CA SER A 387 6.41 1.23 21.99
C SER A 387 6.77 0.15 22.97
N VAL A 388 6.21 -1.05 22.80
CA VAL A 388 6.72 -2.33 23.31
C VAL A 388 8.14 -2.11 23.85
N THR A 389 8.28 -1.93 25.16
CA THR A 389 9.56 -1.57 25.76
C THR A 389 10.61 -2.59 25.28
N PRO A 390 11.91 -2.26 25.24
CA PRO A 390 12.93 -3.25 24.90
C PRO A 390 12.77 -4.57 25.69
N SER A 391 12.28 -4.50 26.94
CA SER A 391 11.89 -5.67 27.74
C SER A 391 10.68 -6.43 27.18
N MET A 392 9.57 -5.76 26.82
CA MET A 392 8.44 -6.42 26.17
C MET A 392 8.83 -6.98 24.78
N LYS A 393 9.72 -6.31 24.03
CA LYS A 393 10.19 -6.77 22.71
C LYS A 393 11.01 -8.04 22.87
N LYS A 394 11.91 -8.08 23.84
CA LYS A 394 12.72 -9.25 24.21
C LYS A 394 11.83 -10.39 24.74
N TYR A 395 10.77 -10.07 25.47
CA TYR A 395 9.75 -11.02 25.94
C TYR A 395 8.90 -11.64 24.81
N TYR A 396 8.51 -10.84 23.81
CA TYR A 396 7.81 -11.35 22.64
C TYR A 396 8.76 -12.19 21.77
N GLN A 397 9.97 -11.72 21.50
CA GLN A 397 10.98 -12.45 20.72
C GLN A 397 11.38 -13.79 21.38
N SER A 398 11.53 -13.84 22.70
CA SER A 398 11.87 -15.07 23.44
C SER A 398 10.77 -16.14 23.41
N ARG A 399 9.55 -15.78 23.02
CA ARG A 399 8.43 -16.70 22.84
C ARG A 399 8.18 -17.06 21.36
N GLY A 400 9.06 -16.62 20.44
CA GLY A 400 8.97 -16.88 18.99
C GLY A 400 8.05 -15.94 18.20
N TRP A 401 8.02 -14.65 18.54
CA TRP A 401 7.13 -13.64 17.98
C TRP A 401 7.85 -12.62 17.13
#